data_AF-A0A1I2ZYI7-F1
#
_entry.id   AF-A0A1I2ZYI7-F1
#
_cell.length_a   1.000
_cell.length_b   1.000
_cell.length_c   1.000
_cell.angle_alpha   90.00
_cell.angle_beta   90.00
_cell.angle_gamma   90.00
#
_symmetry.space_group_name_H-M   'P 1'
#
loop_
_entity.id
_entity.type
_entity.pdbx_description
1 polymer ?
#
loop_
_entity_poly.entity_id
_entity_poly.type
_entity_poly.pdbx_seq_one_letter_code
_entity_poly.pdbx_strand_id
1 'polypeptide(L)' 'MKTRHLAFFCGLAAGFALKGFCDALNRPAARSGHGPDRSPGRDIRPAGPRQMEDPPRQWDIVDEQGDESFPASDPPANY' A
#
# COMPACT_ATOMS: atom_id res chain seq x y z
N MET A 1 39.60 24.06 27.77
CA MET A 1 39.28 23.02 26.76
C MET A 1 38.01 22.21 27.09
N LYS A 2 37.72 21.90 28.36
CA LYS A 2 36.55 21.09 28.78
C LYS A 2 35.17 21.64 28.34
N THR A 3 34.99 22.96 28.31
CA THR A 3 33.69 23.61 27.99
C THR A 3 33.31 23.52 26.51
N ARG A 4 34.28 23.39 25.60
CA ARG A 4 34.03 23.30 24.15
C ARG A 4 33.51 21.93 23.74
N HIS A 5 34.01 20.88 24.39
CA HIS A 5 33.50 19.52 24.20
C HIS A 5 32.09 19.38 24.80
N LEU A 6 31.84 20.00 25.96
CA LEU A 6 30.51 20.01 26.57
C LEU A 6 29.47 20.69 25.66
N ALA A 7 29.80 21.86 25.09
CA ALA A 7 28.92 22.54 24.15
C ALA A 7 28.66 21.72 22.88
N PHE A 8 29.68 21.00 22.37
CA PHE A 8 29.53 20.13 21.20
C PHE A 8 28.60 18.95 21.49
N PHE A 9 28.76 18.26 22.62
CA PHE A 9 27.88 17.16 23.00
C PHE A 9 26.45 17.61 23.31
N CYS A 10 26.29 18.77 23.96
CA CYS A 10 24.97 19.38 24.15
C CYS A 10 24.28 19.71 22.82
N GLY A 11 25.02 20.27 21.86
CA GLY A 11 24.50 20.57 20.53
C GLY A 11 24.07 19.30 19.77
N LEU A 12 24.88 18.24 19.84
CA LEU A 12 24.56 16.96 19.21
C LEU A 12 23.32 16.31 19.85
N ALA A 13 23.23 16.29 21.18
CA ALA A 13 22.05 15.78 21.89
C ALA A 13 20.78 16.59 21.56
N ALA A 14 20.88 17.92 21.51
CA ALA A 14 19.75 18.78 21.13
C ALA A 14 19.29 18.53 19.69
N GLY A 15 20.22 18.30 18.75
CA GLY A 15 19.90 17.95 17.37
C GLY A 15 19.15 16.63 17.25
N PHE A 16 19.60 15.58 17.95
CA PHE A 16 18.90 14.28 17.98
C PHE A 16 17.53 14.38 18.67
N ALA A 17 17.41 15.16 19.75
CA ALA A 17 16.13 15.38 20.41
C ALA A 17 15.14 16.12 19.52
N LEU A 18 15.59 17.18 18.81
CA LEU A 18 14.75 17.92 17.87
C LEU A 18 14.31 17.05 16.70
N LYS A 19 15.21 16.26 16.12
CA LYS A 19 14.86 15.33 15.04
C LYS A 19 13.86 14.27 15.52
N GLY A 20 14.08 13.67 16.69
CA GLY A 20 13.15 12.72 17.28
C GLY A 20 11.77 13.31 17.55
N PHE A 21 11.71 14.57 18.00
CA PHE A 21 10.44 15.28 18.20
C PHE A 21 9.73 15.58 16.87
N CYS A 22 10.44 16.08 15.86
CA CYS A 22 9.89 16.30 14.53
C CYS A 22 9.38 14.98 13.91
N ASP A 23 10.13 13.89 14.03
CA ASP A 23 9.73 12.58 13.52
C ASP A 23 8.52 12.01 14.29
N ALA A 24 8.36 12.34 15.59
CA ALA A 24 7.18 11.98 16.38
C ALA A 24 5.93 12.77 15.98
N LEU A 25 6.07 14.07 15.72
CA LEU A 25 4.98 14.92 15.21
C LEU A 25 4.57 14.53 13.79
N ASN A 26 5.53 14.11 12.97
CA ASN A 26 5.30 13.71 11.59
C ASN A 26 5.05 12.21 11.45
N ARG A 27 4.97 11.48 12.57
CA ARG A 27 4.62 10.07 12.55
C ARG A 27 3.16 10.00 12.09
N PRO A 28 2.87 9.44 10.90
CA PRO A 28 1.49 9.23 10.51
C PRO A 28 0.87 8.41 11.63
N ALA A 29 -0.28 8.88 12.15
CA ALA A 29 -1.02 8.14 13.15
C ALA A 29 -1.05 6.69 12.68
N ALA A 30 -0.48 5.78 13.48
CA ALA A 30 -0.57 4.36 13.18
C ALA A 30 -2.07 4.11 13.04
N ARG A 31 -2.51 3.91 11.80
CA ARG A 31 -3.90 3.57 11.52
C ARG A 31 -4.08 2.20 12.13
N SER A 32 -4.41 2.16 13.41
CA SER A 32 -5.19 1.10 14.05
C SER A 32 -6.56 1.15 13.38
N GLY A 33 -6.58 0.74 12.13
CA GLY A 33 -7.69 0.85 11.22
C GLY A 33 -7.53 -0.29 10.26
N HIS A 34 -8.33 -1.31 10.51
CA HIS A 34 -8.74 -2.36 9.60
C HIS A 34 -9.42 -1.78 8.34
N GLY A 35 -8.75 -0.83 7.67
CA GLY A 35 -9.16 -0.26 6.40
C GLY A 35 -8.41 -0.99 5.28
N PRO A 36 -9.03 -1.24 4.12
CA PRO A 36 -8.40 -2.02 3.05
C PRO A 36 -7.06 -1.39 2.71
N ASP A 37 -6.03 -2.24 2.71
CA ASP A 37 -4.69 -1.91 2.31
C ASP A 37 -4.71 -1.50 0.83
N ARG A 38 -4.81 -0.19 0.58
CA ARG A 38 -4.84 0.40 -0.77
C ARG A 38 -3.47 0.38 -1.45
N SER A 39 -2.76 -0.74 -1.35
CA SER A 39 -1.63 -1.01 -2.22
C SER A 39 -2.18 -1.31 -3.63
N PRO A 40 -1.71 -0.61 -4.68
CA PRO A 40 -2.13 -0.91 -6.05
C PRO A 40 -1.82 -2.39 -6.34
N GLY A 41 -2.87 -3.17 -6.60
CA GLY A 41 -2.78 -4.60 -6.92
C GLY A 41 -3.26 -5.58 -5.84
N ARG A 42 -3.67 -5.12 -4.64
CA ARG A 42 -4.11 -6.06 -3.57
C ARG A 42 -5.60 -6.42 -3.59
N ASP A 43 -6.43 -5.60 -4.23
CA ASP A 43 -7.87 -5.84 -4.44
C ASP A 43 -8.17 -6.31 -5.87
N ILE A 44 -7.27 -7.09 -6.50
CA ILE A 44 -7.58 -7.75 -7.77
C ILE A 44 -8.39 -9.00 -7.47
N ARG A 45 -9.65 -9.02 -7.91
CA ARG A 45 -10.53 -10.19 -7.81
C ARG A 45 -10.07 -11.26 -8.81
N PRO A 46 -10.07 -12.55 -8.45
CA PRO A 46 -9.89 -13.61 -9.45
C PRO A 46 -11.03 -13.59 -10.48
N ALA A 47 -10.73 -14.04 -11.70
CA ALA A 47 -11.72 -14.15 -12.77
C ALA A 47 -12.74 -15.28 -12.51
N GLY A 48 -13.88 -15.18 -13.18
CA GLY A 48 -14.92 -16.21 -13.25
C GLY A 48 -16.19 -15.88 -12.45
N PRO A 49 -17.30 -16.56 -12.78
CA PRO A 49 -18.63 -16.19 -12.28
C PRO A 49 -18.79 -16.44 -10.78
N ARG A 50 -18.05 -17.39 -10.21
CA ARG A 50 -18.07 -17.68 -8.76
C ARG A 50 -17.48 -16.57 -7.90
N GLN A 51 -16.72 -15.66 -8.53
CA GLN A 51 -16.12 -14.53 -7.84
C GLN A 51 -17.00 -13.29 -7.94
N MET A 52 -18.07 -13.32 -8.74
CA MET A 52 -19.02 -12.21 -8.88
C MET A 52 -20.07 -12.26 -7.78
N GLU A 53 -20.47 -11.08 -7.31
CA GLU A 53 -21.59 -10.93 -6.37
C GLU A 53 -22.91 -11.34 -7.03
N ASP A 54 -23.12 -10.92 -8.28
CA ASP A 54 -24.29 -11.24 -9.09
C ASP A 54 -23.86 -11.85 -10.44
N PRO A 55 -23.60 -13.17 -10.50
CA PRO A 55 -23.19 -13.81 -11.74
C PRO A 55 -24.34 -13.89 -12.76
N PRO A 56 -24.04 -13.79 -14.07
CA PRO A 56 -25.03 -13.99 -15.11
C PRO A 56 -25.50 -15.45 -15.16
N ARG A 57 -26.73 -15.67 -15.65
CA ARG A 57 -27.31 -17.03 -15.78
C ARG A 57 -26.58 -17.92 -16.78
N GLN A 58 -25.98 -17.30 -17.78
CA GLN A 58 -25.15 -17.94 -18.80
C GLN A 58 -23.77 -17.29 -18.74
N TRP A 59 -22.74 -18.11 -18.91
CA TRP A 59 -21.35 -17.69 -18.90
C TRP A 59 -20.66 -18.41 -20.04
N ASP A 60 -20.21 -17.67 -21.04
CA ASP A 60 -19.52 -18.23 -22.19
C ASP A 60 -18.03 -17.87 -22.21
N ILE A 61 -17.34 -18.28 -23.27
CA ILE A 61 -15.92 -18.05 -23.40
C ILE A 61 -15.58 -16.57 -23.61
N VAL A 62 -16.48 -15.77 -24.18
CA VAL A 62 -16.27 -14.33 -24.36
C VAL A 62 -16.35 -13.63 -23.00
N ASP A 63 -17.27 -14.06 -22.14
CA ASP A 63 -17.38 -13.56 -20.76
C ASP A 63 -16.10 -13.87 -19.95
N GLU A 64 -15.62 -15.12 -20.00
CA GLU A 64 -14.37 -15.53 -19.33
C GLU A 64 -13.17 -14.71 -19.81
N GLN A 65 -13.01 -14.62 -21.13
CA GLN A 65 -11.89 -13.92 -21.74
C GLN A 65 -11.90 -12.42 -21.45
N GLY A 66 -13.09 -11.82 -21.38
CA GLY A 66 -13.28 -10.43 -20.98
C GLY A 66 -12.87 -10.20 -19.53
N ASP A 67 -13.27 -11.09 -18.61
CA ASP A 67 -12.97 -10.97 -17.18
C ASP A 67 -11.46 -11.14 -16.89
N GLU A 68 -10.79 -12.09 -17.56
CA GLU A 68 -9.35 -12.33 -17.44
C GLU A 68 -8.48 -11.17 -17.96
N SER A 69 -9.02 -10.34 -18.86
CA SER A 69 -8.27 -9.20 -19.41
C SER A 69 -8.03 -8.09 -18.38
N PHE A 70 -8.71 -8.09 -17.24
CA PHE A 70 -8.56 -7.05 -16.22
C PHE A 70 -7.60 -7.46 -15.09
N PRO A 71 -6.72 -6.56 -14.61
CA PRO A 71 -6.50 -5.18 -15.04
C PRO A 71 -5.48 -5.00 -16.19
N ALA A 72 -4.89 -6.10 -16.67
CA ALA A 72 -3.72 -6.08 -17.56
C ALA A 72 -3.99 -5.50 -18.97
N SER A 73 -5.25 -5.45 -19.41
CA SER A 73 -5.70 -5.05 -20.75
C SER A 73 -5.16 -5.89 -21.91
N ASP A 74 -4.54 -7.05 -21.62
CA ASP A 74 -4.05 -7.98 -22.63
C ASP A 74 -5.14 -9.02 -22.95
N PRO A 75 -5.36 -9.37 -24.24
CA PRO A 75 -6.28 -10.43 -24.60
C PRO A 75 -5.75 -11.80 -24.15
N PRO A 76 -6.62 -12.73 -23.75
CA PRO A 76 -6.23 -14.06 -23.31
C PRO A 76 -5.57 -14.85 -24.44
N ALA A 77 -4.49 -15.56 -24.12
CA ALA A 77 -3.71 -16.34 -25.06
C ALA A 77 -4.37 -17.70 -25.35
N ASN A 78 -5.34 -17.72 -26.26
CA ASN A 78 -6.12 -18.91 -26.61
C ASN A 78 -5.72 -19.53 -27.97
N TYR A 79 -4.40 -19.66 -28.23
CA TYR A 79 -3.83 -20.19 -29.48
C TYR A 79 -3.71 -21.72 -29.51
#